data_AF-K5BCD2-F1
#
_entry.id   AF-K5BCD2-F1
#
_cell.length_a   1.000
_cell.length_b   1.000
_cell.length_c   1.000
_cell.angle_alpha   90.00
_cell.angle_beta   90.00
_cell.angle_gamma   90.00
#
_symmetry.space_group_name_H-M   'P 1'
#
loop_
_entity.id
_entity.type
_entity.pdbx_description
1 polymer ?
#
loop_
_entity_poly.entity_id
_entity_poly.type
_entity_poly.pdbx_seq_one_letter_code
_entity_poly.pdbx_strand_id
1 'polypeptide(L)'
;MANLEELFAQIPIADLAARLGVDEAEVNNAVRTLVPALVGGMAQNVHDDDIDSSDLESSVAEQGSSSLLDGGVDIDQVDTDQGDRYVARIFDGVDSKQLASALAGGGQNSELIQKLLPIITPIVLAYIGKQLTKGSVSGGAEQASSGGGGLADILGTILGGVSEGVGDNPLGSILGSVLGGDKGGGLGSILGGLFGKKK
;
A
#
# COMPACT_ATOMS: atom_id res chain seq x y z
N MET A 1 9.49 8.85 -10.93
CA MET A 1 8.03 8.82 -10.73
C MET A 1 7.80 7.72 -9.71
N ALA A 2 7.26 8.03 -8.54
CA ALA A 2 7.02 7.01 -7.51
C ALA A 2 5.93 6.07 -7.99
N ASN A 3 6.30 4.86 -8.39
CA ASN A 3 5.36 3.87 -8.92
C ASN A 3 5.41 2.58 -8.09
N LEU A 4 4.29 1.87 -8.02
CA LEU A 4 4.22 0.52 -7.42
C LEU A 4 5.23 -0.44 -8.08
N GLU A 5 5.50 -0.28 -9.37
CA GLU A 5 6.47 -1.11 -10.10
C GLU A 5 7.91 -0.94 -9.59
N GLU A 6 8.30 0.29 -9.24
CA GLU A 6 9.63 0.58 -8.66
C GLU A 6 9.72 0.03 -7.23
N LEU A 7 8.63 0.09 -6.47
CA LEU A 7 8.54 -0.57 -5.16
C LEU A 7 8.69 -2.10 -5.29
N PHE A 8 8.01 -2.73 -6.26
CA PHE A 8 8.16 -4.16 -6.51
C PHE A 8 9.58 -4.54 -6.92
N ALA A 9 10.24 -3.72 -7.76
CA ALA A 9 11.63 -3.94 -8.17
C ALA A 9 12.63 -3.82 -7.00
N GLN A 10 12.30 -3.03 -5.98
CA GLN A 10 13.12 -2.86 -4.79
C GLN A 10 12.99 -4.03 -3.80
N ILE A 11 11.91 -4.81 -3.87
CA ILE A 11 11.67 -5.95 -2.97
C ILE A 11 12.48 -7.17 -3.43
N PRO A 12 13.39 -7.70 -2.61
CA PRO A 12 14.23 -8.85 -2.96
C PRO A 12 13.45 -10.16 -2.87
N ILE A 13 12.68 -10.48 -3.92
CA ILE A 13 11.83 -11.69 -3.97
C ILE A 13 12.62 -12.97 -3.74
N ALA A 14 13.81 -13.08 -4.35
CA ALA A 14 14.66 -14.26 -4.23
C ALA A 14 15.14 -14.48 -2.79
N ASP A 15 15.57 -13.43 -2.10
CA ASP A 15 16.03 -13.54 -0.71
C ASP A 15 14.87 -13.80 0.25
N LEU A 16 13.68 -13.22 0.00
CA LEU A 16 12.46 -13.53 0.74
C LEU A 16 12.06 -15.00 0.58
N ALA A 17 12.09 -15.52 -0.64
CA ALA A 17 11.79 -16.91 -0.95
C ALA A 17 12.76 -17.87 -0.25
N ALA A 18 14.07 -17.56 -0.30
CA ALA A 18 15.11 -18.33 0.37
C ALA A 18 14.94 -18.33 1.89
N ARG A 19 14.62 -17.18 2.49
CA ARG A 19 14.44 -17.04 3.94
C ARG A 19 13.18 -17.75 4.44
N LEU A 20 12.11 -17.74 3.65
CA LEU A 20 10.82 -18.32 4.02
C LEU A 20 10.69 -19.80 3.64
N GLY A 21 11.57 -20.31 2.76
CA GLY A 21 11.58 -21.69 2.30
C GLY A 21 10.42 -22.01 1.36
N VAL A 22 10.06 -21.06 0.50
CA VAL A 22 8.89 -21.11 -0.41
C VAL A 22 9.31 -20.69 -1.81
N ASP A 23 8.44 -20.92 -2.81
CA ASP A 23 8.77 -20.57 -4.19
C ASP A 23 8.73 -19.05 -4.44
N GLU A 24 9.66 -18.54 -5.25
CA GLU A 24 9.68 -17.12 -5.66
C GLU A 24 8.36 -16.67 -6.28
N ALA A 25 7.68 -17.57 -7.01
CA ALA A 25 6.39 -17.32 -7.59
C ALA A 25 5.29 -17.11 -6.53
N GLU A 26 5.34 -17.83 -5.41
CA GLU A 26 4.40 -17.66 -4.29
C GLU A 26 4.66 -16.33 -3.57
N VAL A 27 5.92 -16.01 -3.31
CA VAL A 27 6.32 -14.72 -2.71
C VAL A 27 5.89 -13.57 -3.60
N ASN A 28 6.17 -13.63 -4.89
CA ASN A 28 5.78 -12.59 -5.84
C ASN A 28 4.26 -12.39 -5.89
N ASN A 29 3.46 -13.47 -5.89
CA ASN A 29 2.00 -13.36 -5.82
C ASN A 29 1.54 -12.69 -4.52
N ALA A 30 2.11 -13.09 -3.38
CA ALA A 30 1.75 -12.49 -2.09
C ALA A 30 2.16 -11.03 -2.01
N VAL A 31 3.36 -10.65 -2.47
CA VAL A 31 3.84 -9.26 -2.53
C VAL A 31 2.89 -8.41 -3.38
N ARG A 32 2.44 -8.92 -4.53
CA ARG A 32 1.50 -8.24 -5.43
C ARG A 32 0.12 -8.00 -4.81
N THR A 33 -0.29 -8.82 -3.83
CA THR A 33 -1.51 -8.60 -3.05
C THR A 33 -1.26 -7.70 -1.84
N LEU A 34 -0.14 -7.90 -1.15
CA LEU A 34 0.19 -7.23 0.11
C LEU A 34 0.54 -5.76 -0.07
N VAL A 35 1.36 -5.43 -1.07
CA VAL A 35 1.82 -4.07 -1.26
C VAL A 35 0.66 -3.10 -1.52
N PRO A 36 -0.29 -3.38 -2.45
CA PRO A 36 -1.46 -2.52 -2.62
C PRO A 36 -2.33 -2.45 -1.36
N ALA A 37 -2.47 -3.55 -0.60
CA ALA A 37 -3.23 -3.55 0.63
C ALA A 37 -2.59 -2.68 1.72
N LEU A 38 -1.27 -2.74 1.88
CA LEU A 38 -0.50 -1.89 2.80
C LEU A 38 -0.62 -0.41 2.41
N VAL A 39 -0.41 -0.10 1.12
CA VAL A 39 -0.55 1.27 0.60
C VAL A 39 -1.97 1.80 0.77
N GLY A 40 -2.99 0.98 0.51
CA GLY A 40 -4.38 1.32 0.73
C GLY A 40 -4.71 1.52 2.21
N GLY A 41 -4.18 0.67 3.10
CA GLY A 41 -4.32 0.81 4.55
C GLY A 41 -3.73 2.12 5.06
N MET A 42 -2.52 2.47 4.60
CA MET A 42 -1.89 3.76 4.94
C MET A 42 -2.69 4.94 4.40
N ALA A 43 -3.18 4.83 3.16
CA ALA A 43 -3.97 5.88 2.54
C ALA A 43 -5.27 6.11 3.32
N GLN A 44 -5.93 5.04 3.77
CA GLN A 44 -7.10 5.13 4.64
C GLN A 44 -6.72 5.78 5.97
N ASN A 45 -5.68 5.27 6.65
CA ASN A 45 -5.23 5.78 7.94
C ASN A 45 -4.97 7.30 7.94
N VAL A 46 -4.41 7.83 6.85
CA VAL A 46 -4.05 9.25 6.73
C VAL A 46 -5.19 10.12 6.18
N HIS A 47 -6.16 9.54 5.47
CA HIS A 47 -7.36 10.27 5.04
C HIS A 47 -8.49 10.25 6.07
N ASP A 48 -8.43 9.34 7.04
CA ASP A 48 -9.46 9.18 8.05
C ASP A 48 -9.28 10.22 9.16
N ASP A 49 -10.23 11.16 9.28
CA ASP A 49 -10.19 12.21 10.29
C ASP A 49 -10.32 11.66 11.73
N ASP A 50 -10.81 10.43 11.89
CA ASP A 50 -10.98 9.76 13.20
C ASP A 50 -9.71 9.02 13.65
N ILE A 51 -8.72 8.81 12.77
CA ILE A 51 -7.48 8.08 13.06
C ILE A 51 -6.31 9.06 13.22
N ASP A 52 -5.54 8.93 14.30
CA ASP A 52 -4.32 9.72 14.48
C ASP A 52 -3.17 9.17 13.63
N SER A 53 -3.03 9.72 12.42
CA SER A 53 -1.98 9.37 11.47
C SER A 53 -0.62 9.97 11.81
N SER A 54 -0.50 10.85 12.81
CA SER A 54 0.74 11.58 13.14
C SER A 54 1.90 10.62 13.44
N ASP A 55 1.62 9.56 14.20
CA ASP A 55 2.60 8.53 14.51
C ASP A 55 3.02 7.74 13.26
N LEU A 56 2.09 7.50 12.34
CA LEU A 56 2.35 6.78 11.09
C LEU A 56 3.23 7.63 10.18
N GLU A 57 2.91 8.91 10.05
CA GLU A 57 3.70 9.87 9.29
C GLU A 57 5.13 9.98 9.84
N SER A 58 5.30 10.07 11.17
CA SER A 58 6.63 10.06 11.80
C SER A 58 7.38 8.77 11.51
N SER A 59 6.71 7.62 11.65
CA SER A 59 7.29 6.31 11.38
C SER A 59 7.76 6.18 9.92
N VAL A 60 6.95 6.67 8.97
CA VAL A 60 7.30 6.68 7.55
C VAL A 60 8.49 7.59 7.29
N ALA A 61 8.51 8.80 7.85
CA ALA A 61 9.63 9.73 7.67
C ALA A 61 10.94 9.18 8.24
N GLU A 62 10.88 8.55 9.41
CA GLU A 62 12.02 7.87 10.06
C GLU A 62 12.55 6.72 9.21
N GLN A 63 11.65 5.83 8.75
CA GLN A 63 12.04 4.72 7.88
C GLN A 63 12.57 5.18 6.52
N GLY A 64 12.00 6.26 5.97
CA GLY A 64 12.47 6.86 4.72
C GLY A 64 13.92 7.34 4.77
N SER A 65 14.36 7.73 5.97
CA SER A 65 15.73 8.18 6.25
C SER A 65 16.66 7.02 6.64
N SER A 66 16.12 5.80 6.78
CA SER A 66 16.89 4.61 7.11
C SER A 66 17.76 4.16 5.94
N SER A 67 18.92 3.57 6.26
CA SER A 67 19.80 2.91 5.30
C SER A 67 19.24 1.57 4.78
N LEU A 68 18.05 1.16 5.23
CA LEU A 68 17.39 -0.10 4.84
C LEU A 68 17.18 -0.23 3.33
N LEU A 69 17.15 0.89 2.61
CA LEU A 69 17.07 0.93 1.14
C LEU A 69 18.35 1.44 0.48
N ASP A 70 19.43 1.65 1.23
CA ASP A 70 20.69 2.17 0.72
C ASP A 70 21.64 1.01 0.36
N GLY A 71 21.80 0.75 -0.93
CA GLY A 71 22.62 -0.36 -1.44
C GLY A 71 21.89 -1.70 -1.63
N GLY A 72 20.60 -1.78 -1.30
CA GLY A 72 19.77 -2.98 -1.41
C GLY A 72 18.95 -3.19 -0.13
N VAL A 73 17.83 -3.91 -0.23
CA VAL A 73 17.04 -4.27 0.95
C VAL A 73 17.72 -5.44 1.65
N ASP A 74 18.21 -5.20 2.87
CA ASP A 74 18.77 -6.25 3.72
C ASP A 74 17.65 -6.82 4.62
N ILE A 75 17.16 -8.00 4.27
CA ILE A 75 16.07 -8.67 5.01
C ILE A 75 16.52 -9.09 6.41
N ASP A 76 17.81 -9.30 6.64
CA ASP A 76 18.33 -9.71 7.93
C ASP A 76 18.40 -8.55 8.93
N GLN A 77 18.42 -7.31 8.43
CA GLN A 77 18.30 -6.09 9.25
C GLN A 77 16.85 -5.71 9.53
N VAL A 78 15.88 -6.42 8.94
CA VAL A 78 14.46 -6.16 9.19
C VAL A 78 14.06 -6.75 10.54
N ASP A 79 13.71 -5.87 11.47
CA ASP A 79 13.09 -6.23 12.74
C ASP A 79 11.61 -6.57 12.50
N THR A 80 11.26 -7.86 12.66
CA THR A 80 9.89 -8.34 12.47
C THR A 80 8.94 -7.84 13.55
N ASP A 81 9.40 -7.64 14.78
CA ASP A 81 8.58 -7.08 15.85
C ASP A 81 8.24 -5.62 15.54
N GLN A 82 9.21 -4.86 15.02
CA GLN A 82 8.97 -3.51 14.52
C GLN A 82 7.96 -3.52 13.36
N GLY A 83 8.10 -4.48 12.45
CA GLY A 83 7.17 -4.71 11.34
C GLY A 83 5.72 -4.92 11.80
N ASP A 84 5.50 -5.77 12.80
CA ASP A 84 4.16 -6.00 13.38
C ASP A 84 3.57 -4.73 13.98
N ARG A 85 4.39 -3.88 14.62
CA ARG A 85 3.94 -2.60 15.17
C ARG A 85 3.54 -1.62 14.07
N TYR A 86 4.24 -1.64 12.93
CA TYR A 86 3.85 -0.84 11.78
C TYR A 86 2.54 -1.33 11.18
N VAL A 87 2.34 -2.65 11.06
CA VAL A 87 1.07 -3.21 10.58
C VAL A 87 -0.08 -2.74 11.47
N ALA A 88 0.06 -2.91 12.79
CA ALA A 88 -0.94 -2.42 13.74
C ALA A 88 -1.18 -0.92 13.58
N ARG A 89 -0.14 -0.12 13.37
CA ARG A 89 -0.32 1.33 13.17
C ARG A 89 -1.04 1.68 11.87
N ILE A 90 -0.73 1.00 10.76
CA ILE A 90 -1.35 1.23 9.45
C ILE A 90 -2.84 0.89 9.48
N PHE A 91 -3.20 -0.21 10.13
CA PHE A 91 -4.56 -0.75 10.13
C PHE A 91 -5.30 -0.53 11.46
N ASP A 92 -4.99 0.55 12.19
CA ASP A 92 -5.69 0.94 13.42
C ASP A 92 -5.82 -0.17 14.48
N GLY A 93 -4.69 -0.73 14.87
CA GLY A 93 -4.58 -1.78 15.89
C GLY A 93 -4.78 -3.20 15.39
N VAL A 94 -4.98 -3.42 14.09
CA VAL A 94 -5.10 -4.78 13.53
C VAL A 94 -3.74 -5.49 13.51
N ASP A 95 -3.65 -6.63 14.17
CA ASP A 95 -2.45 -7.46 14.17
C ASP A 95 -2.16 -8.07 12.79
N SER A 96 -0.88 -8.29 12.48
CA SER A 96 -0.43 -8.97 11.26
C SER A 96 -1.11 -10.31 11.00
N LYS A 97 -1.47 -11.06 12.05
CA LYS A 97 -2.18 -12.33 11.93
C LYS A 97 -3.63 -12.16 11.45
N GLN A 98 -4.32 -11.14 11.96
CA GLN A 98 -5.69 -10.83 11.57
C GLN A 98 -5.73 -10.33 10.13
N LEU A 99 -4.81 -9.41 9.80
CA LEU A 99 -4.64 -8.89 8.46
C LEU A 99 -4.28 -10.00 7.46
N ALA A 100 -3.35 -10.89 7.81
CA ALA A 100 -2.99 -12.05 6.98
C ALA A 100 -4.19 -12.96 6.70
N SER A 101 -5.02 -13.22 7.73
CA SER A 101 -6.22 -14.03 7.59
C SER A 101 -7.25 -13.38 6.67
N ALA A 102 -7.41 -12.05 6.76
CA ALA A 102 -8.30 -11.28 5.91
C ALA A 102 -7.83 -11.25 4.45
N LEU A 103 -6.53 -11.06 4.22
CA LEU A 103 -5.93 -10.99 2.88
C LEU A 103 -5.85 -12.34 2.17
N ALA A 104 -5.59 -13.41 2.92
CA ALA A 104 -5.47 -14.76 2.35
C ALA A 104 -6.83 -15.40 2.00
N GLY A 105 -7.95 -14.84 2.46
CA GLY A 105 -9.29 -15.42 2.28
C GLY A 105 -9.48 -16.80 2.93
N GLY A 106 -8.55 -17.22 3.79
CA GLY A 106 -8.42 -18.57 4.35
C GLY A 106 -7.66 -19.54 3.45
N GLY A 107 -6.58 -20.15 3.95
CA GLY A 107 -5.79 -21.15 3.24
C GLY A 107 -4.28 -21.10 3.50
N GLN A 108 -3.50 -21.86 2.72
CA GLN A 108 -2.03 -22.01 2.82
C GLN A 108 -1.28 -20.68 2.61
N ASN A 109 -1.89 -19.74 1.90
CA ASN A 109 -1.35 -18.39 1.67
C ASN A 109 -1.36 -17.52 2.94
N SER A 110 -2.14 -17.88 3.97
CA SER A 110 -2.23 -17.10 5.21
C SER A 110 -0.93 -17.16 6.01
N GLU A 111 -0.24 -18.29 6.04
CA GLU A 111 1.01 -18.46 6.78
C GLU A 111 2.17 -17.74 6.09
N LEU A 112 2.19 -17.78 4.76
CA LEU A 112 3.15 -17.04 3.94
C LEU A 112 2.94 -15.53 4.09
N ILE A 113 1.68 -15.05 3.99
CA ILE A 113 1.36 -13.64 4.20
C ILE A 113 1.69 -13.19 5.62
N GLN A 114 1.38 -14.00 6.63
CA GLN A 114 1.67 -13.66 8.03
C GLN A 114 3.18 -13.51 8.27
N LYS A 115 4.03 -14.31 7.62
CA LYS A 115 5.49 -14.17 7.71
C LYS A 115 6.03 -13.03 6.86
N LEU A 116 5.42 -12.76 5.72
CA LEU A 116 5.82 -11.68 4.81
C LEU A 116 5.43 -10.30 5.34
N LEU A 117 4.29 -10.17 6.02
CA LEU A 117 3.77 -8.90 6.53
C LEU A 117 4.79 -8.10 7.34
N PRO A 118 5.34 -8.63 8.44
CA PRO A 118 6.30 -7.87 9.24
C PRO A 118 7.61 -7.58 8.50
N ILE A 119 7.92 -8.31 7.44
CA ILE A 119 9.14 -8.08 6.64
C ILE A 119 8.89 -7.00 5.57
N ILE A 120 7.80 -7.11 4.84
CA ILE A 120 7.46 -6.21 3.72
C ILE A 120 7.04 -4.83 4.24
N THR A 121 6.32 -4.77 5.36
CA THR A 121 5.81 -3.50 5.90
C THR A 121 6.89 -2.43 6.07
N PRO A 122 8.02 -2.68 6.79
CA PRO A 122 9.08 -1.68 6.93
C PRO A 122 9.75 -1.32 5.60
N ILE A 123 9.85 -2.25 4.64
CA ILE A 123 10.39 -1.99 3.29
C ILE A 123 9.49 -0.99 2.55
N VAL A 124 8.17 -1.21 2.59
CA VAL A 124 7.18 -0.33 1.96
C VAL A 124 7.19 1.05 2.62
N LEU A 125 7.24 1.10 3.96
CA LEU A 125 7.34 2.35 4.72
C LEU A 125 8.60 3.13 4.37
N ALA A 126 9.75 2.46 4.36
CA ALA A 126 11.02 3.07 3.98
C ALA A 126 10.98 3.60 2.55
N TYR A 127 10.30 2.90 1.63
CA TYR A 127 10.20 3.36 0.25
C TYR A 127 9.33 4.61 0.13
N ILE A 128 8.16 4.62 0.78
CA ILE A 128 7.26 5.78 0.76
C ILE A 128 7.92 6.97 1.46
N GLY A 129 8.57 6.76 2.59
CA GLY A 129 9.35 7.80 3.27
C GLY A 129 10.52 8.30 2.43
N LYS A 130 11.17 7.40 1.68
CA LYS A 130 12.22 7.78 0.72
C LYS A 130 11.63 8.56 -0.45
N GLN A 131 10.40 8.29 -0.89
CA GLN A 131 9.71 9.08 -1.90
C GLN A 131 9.24 10.44 -1.35
N LEU A 132 8.85 10.52 -0.08
CA LEU A 132 8.53 11.77 0.63
C LEU A 132 9.74 12.69 0.70
N THR A 133 10.90 12.13 1.05
CA THR A 133 12.15 12.87 1.06
C THR A 133 12.68 13.16 -0.34
N LYS A 134 12.65 12.20 -1.29
CA LYS A 134 13.06 12.38 -2.71
C LYS A 134 12.19 13.38 -3.46
N GLY A 135 10.88 13.41 -3.20
CA GLY A 135 9.93 14.37 -3.77
C GLY A 135 10.28 15.82 -3.42
N SER A 136 10.91 16.04 -2.25
CA SER A 136 11.45 17.35 -1.86
C SER A 136 12.73 17.74 -2.61
N VAL A 137 13.41 16.83 -3.32
CA VAL A 137 14.71 17.09 -3.97
C VAL A 137 14.65 17.12 -5.50
N SER A 138 13.53 16.71 -6.10
CA SER A 138 13.43 16.62 -7.58
C SER A 138 12.76 17.82 -8.27
N GLY A 139 12.46 18.90 -7.53
CA GLY A 139 12.12 20.22 -8.07
C GLY A 139 13.32 21.14 -7.94
N GLY A 140 13.90 21.56 -9.07
CA GLY A 140 15.03 22.49 -9.06
C GLY A 140 14.69 23.81 -8.35
N ALA A 141 15.65 24.27 -7.55
CA ALA A 141 15.84 25.63 -7.05
C ALA A 141 14.67 26.29 -6.29
N GLU A 142 15.04 26.78 -5.09
CA GLU A 142 14.41 27.87 -4.34
C GLU A 142 13.20 27.53 -3.46
N GLN A 143 13.36 28.00 -2.22
CA GLN A 143 12.35 28.31 -1.23
C GLN A 143 11.94 27.20 -0.25
N ALA A 144 12.57 27.28 0.92
CA ALA A 144 11.93 26.92 2.17
C ALA A 144 10.52 27.52 2.22
N SER A 145 9.50 26.66 2.24
CA SER A 145 8.20 26.91 2.87
C SER A 145 7.54 25.58 3.14
N SER A 146 7.36 25.30 4.42
CA SER A 146 6.55 24.21 4.94
C SER A 146 5.15 24.23 4.31
N GLY A 147 4.73 23.14 3.68
CA GLY A 147 3.35 22.89 3.29
C GLY A 147 3.16 22.50 1.82
N GLY A 148 2.71 21.26 1.59
CA GLY A 148 2.10 20.83 0.33
C GLY A 148 2.83 19.68 -0.35
N GLY A 149 2.56 18.46 0.09
CA GLY A 149 3.13 17.21 -0.41
C GLY A 149 3.13 16.18 0.71
N GLY A 150 1.96 15.98 1.34
CA GLY A 150 1.82 15.10 2.50
C GLY A 150 1.96 13.64 2.13
N LEU A 151 2.02 12.77 3.15
CA LEU A 151 1.96 11.32 2.94
C LEU A 151 0.72 10.95 2.11
N ALA A 152 -0.42 11.60 2.35
CA ALA A 152 -1.66 11.45 1.59
C ALA A 152 -1.48 11.68 0.08
N ASP A 153 -0.74 12.73 -0.32
CA ASP A 153 -0.50 13.05 -1.72
C ASP A 153 0.34 11.96 -2.39
N ILE A 154 1.40 11.49 -1.72
CA ILE A 154 2.29 10.45 -2.26
C ILE A 154 1.56 9.12 -2.38
N LEU A 155 0.81 8.73 -1.35
CA LEU A 155 -0.03 7.55 -1.37
C LEU A 155 -1.09 7.65 -2.48
N GLY A 156 -1.72 8.82 -2.63
CA GLY A 156 -2.64 9.14 -3.70
C GLY A 156 -2.00 9.08 -5.09
N THR A 157 -0.73 9.47 -5.22
CA THR A 157 0.01 9.39 -6.49
C THR A 157 0.43 7.97 -6.82
N ILE A 158 0.84 7.17 -5.81
CA ILE A 158 1.21 5.75 -5.99
C ILE A 158 -0.04 4.92 -6.36
N LEU A 159 -1.18 5.19 -5.71
CA LEU A 159 -2.43 4.51 -5.96
C LEU A 159 -3.12 5.02 -7.24
N GLY A 160 -3.04 6.32 -7.50
CA GLY A 160 -3.58 7.00 -8.69
C GLY A 160 -2.71 6.84 -9.93
N GLY A 161 -1.41 6.56 -9.80
CA GLY A 161 -0.50 6.27 -10.91
C GLY A 161 -0.83 4.96 -11.65
N VAL A 162 -1.62 4.08 -11.02
CA VAL A 162 -2.28 2.93 -11.69
C VAL A 162 -3.34 3.39 -12.69
N SER A 163 -3.87 4.61 -12.55
CA SER A 163 -4.95 5.15 -13.38
C SER A 163 -4.48 5.91 -14.62
N GLU A 164 -3.26 6.45 -14.66
CA GLU A 164 -2.81 7.34 -15.76
C GLU A 164 -1.84 6.71 -16.77
N GLY A 165 -1.38 5.47 -16.55
CA GLY A 165 -0.31 4.87 -17.36
C GLY A 165 -0.70 3.78 -18.37
N VAL A 166 -1.89 3.16 -18.27
CA VAL A 166 -2.20 1.96 -19.07
C VAL A 166 -3.64 2.01 -19.57
N GLY A 167 -3.81 2.20 -20.87
CA GLY A 167 -5.08 2.13 -21.59
C GLY A 167 -5.72 0.73 -21.65
N ASP A 168 -5.50 -0.13 -20.66
CA ASP A 168 -6.12 -1.45 -20.53
C ASP A 168 -5.80 -2.02 -19.12
N ASN A 169 -6.54 -1.64 -18.07
CA ASN A 169 -6.38 -2.26 -16.74
C ASN A 169 -7.73 -2.74 -16.15
N PRO A 170 -8.05 -4.05 -16.25
CA PRO A 170 -9.31 -4.63 -15.76
C PRO A 170 -9.45 -4.63 -14.24
N LEU A 171 -8.39 -4.30 -13.49
CA LEU A 171 -8.43 -4.20 -12.03
C LEU A 171 -8.92 -2.83 -11.54
N GLY A 172 -8.66 -1.77 -12.32
CA GLY A 172 -9.18 -0.41 -12.04
C GLY A 172 -10.68 -0.30 -12.31
N SER A 173 -11.21 -1.05 -13.28
CA SER A 173 -12.66 -1.11 -13.52
C SER A 173 -13.40 -1.89 -12.43
N ILE A 174 -12.81 -2.94 -11.85
CA ILE A 174 -13.42 -3.70 -10.76
C ILE A 174 -13.41 -2.91 -9.44
N LEU A 175 -12.28 -2.28 -9.10
CA LEU A 175 -12.18 -1.47 -7.89
C LEU A 175 -12.95 -0.14 -8.01
N GLY A 176 -12.95 0.48 -9.19
CA GLY A 176 -13.78 1.67 -9.47
C GLY A 176 -15.28 1.39 -9.42
N SER A 177 -15.71 0.18 -9.81
CA SER A 177 -17.13 -0.21 -9.75
C SER A 177 -17.62 -0.55 -8.35
N VAL A 178 -16.71 -0.93 -7.43
CA VAL A 178 -17.05 -1.34 -6.06
C VAL A 178 -16.82 -0.21 -5.04
N LEU A 179 -15.76 0.57 -5.20
CA LEU A 179 -15.36 1.62 -4.26
C LEU A 179 -15.74 3.04 -4.72
N GLY A 180 -15.89 3.25 -6.03
CA GLY A 180 -16.28 4.52 -6.65
C GLY A 180 -17.79 4.67 -6.84
N GLY A 181 -18.56 4.33 -5.80
CA GLY A 181 -20.00 4.50 -5.79
C GLY A 181 -20.46 5.94 -5.62
N ASP A 182 -19.93 6.92 -6.35
CA ASP A 182 -20.47 8.30 -6.32
C ASP A 182 -20.14 9.13 -7.57
N LYS A 183 -20.68 8.74 -8.72
CA LYS A 183 -21.39 9.66 -9.66
C LYS A 183 -21.90 8.92 -10.90
N GLY A 184 -23.20 8.64 -10.87
CA GLY A 184 -24.02 8.66 -12.08
C GLY A 184 -24.23 7.34 -12.80
N GLY A 185 -25.15 6.52 -12.29
CA GLY A 185 -25.96 5.64 -13.13
C GLY A 185 -25.57 4.16 -13.08
N GLY A 186 -26.31 3.39 -12.28
CA GLY A 186 -26.23 1.93 -12.37
C GLY A 186 -27.33 1.21 -11.60
N LEU A 187 -27.65 1.68 -10.39
CA LEU A 187 -28.59 0.96 -9.51
C LEU A 187 -29.92 1.69 -9.29
N GLY A 188 -29.99 3.01 -9.50
CA GLY A 188 -31.25 3.78 -9.45
C GLY A 188 -32.16 3.54 -10.67
N SER A 189 -31.58 3.24 -11.83
CA SER A 189 -32.34 3.08 -13.09
C SER A 189 -33.03 1.72 -13.20
N ILE A 190 -32.47 0.68 -12.57
CA ILE A 190 -33.06 -0.67 -12.55
C ILE A 190 -34.22 -0.79 -11.54
N LEU A 191 -34.23 0.03 -10.47
CA LEU A 191 -35.36 0.11 -9.55
C LEU A 191 -36.45 1.08 -10.03
N GLY A 192 -36.11 2.08 -10.84
CA GLY A 192 -37.08 2.97 -11.49
C GLY A 192 -37.83 2.34 -12.67
N GLY A 193 -37.23 1.36 -13.36
CA GLY A 193 -37.81 0.73 -14.55
C GLY A 193 -38.83 -0.37 -14.27
N LEU A 194 -38.80 -1.01 -13.09
CA LEU A 194 -39.67 -2.15 -12.77
C LEU A 194 -41.01 -1.73 -12.14
N PHE A 195 -41.11 -0.53 -11.58
CA PHE A 195 -42.32 -0.07 -10.87
C PHE A 195 -43.25 0.83 -11.73
N GLY A 196 -42.89 1.08 -12.99
CA GLY A 196 -43.56 2.02 -13.88
C GLY A 196 -44.36 1.38 -15.02
N LYS A 197 -45.13 0.32 -14.78
CA LYS A 197 -46.11 -0.17 -15.77
C LYS A 197 -47.50 -0.30 -15.16
N LYS A 198 -48.23 0.81 -15.18
CA LYS A 198 -49.69 0.81 -15.05
C LYS A 198 -50.29 1.93 -15.89
N LYS A 199 -50.50 1.64 -17.18
CA LYS A 199 -51.74 1.84 -17.92
C LYS A 199 -51.62 1.18 -19.30
#